data_AF-A0A7D5MLK6-F1
#
_entry.id   AF-A0A7D5MLK6-F1
#
_cell.length_a   1.000
_cell.length_b   1.000
_cell.length_c   1.000
_cell.angle_alpha   90.00
_cell.angle_beta   90.00
_cell.angle_gamma   90.00
#
_symmetry.space_group_name_H-M   'P 1'
#
loop_
_entity.id
_entity.type
_entity.pdbx_description
1 polymer ?
#
loop_
_entity_poly.entity_id
_entity_poly.type
_entity_poly.pdbx_seq_one_letter_code
_entity_poly.pdbx_strand_id
1 'polypeptide(L)'
;MIKADRIKFRDEFEAVYGIHISENDELLPILHFVFHSVKEVNESRAKQESILSDLINKINRPVYNFAPGEAWQFQVAASLKWLFIGISIALFAWVAFKWWSANNDLDEARRIIQSSERINSHLLKNTKKDADGFMFLEFTEAKGIR
;
A
#
# COMPACT_ATOMS: atom_id res chain seq x y z
N MET A 1 -2.64 47.90 1.10
CA MET A 1 -1.57 47.62 0.13
C MET A 1 -1.28 48.88 -0.68
N ILE A 2 -0.08 49.44 -0.59
CA ILE A 2 0.23 50.82 -0.98
C ILE A 2 0.35 50.91 -2.51
N LYS A 3 -0.26 51.94 -3.13
CA LYS A 3 -0.25 52.15 -4.59
C LYS A 3 1.18 52.27 -5.15
N ALA A 4 2.09 52.83 -4.36
CA ALA A 4 3.51 52.99 -4.70
C ALA A 4 4.23 51.67 -4.97
N ASP A 5 3.96 50.61 -4.20
CA ASP A 5 4.64 49.32 -4.36
C ASP A 5 4.25 48.63 -5.68
N ARG A 6 3.00 48.79 -6.12
CA ARG A 6 2.51 48.24 -7.40
C ARG A 6 3.10 48.96 -8.62
N ILE A 7 3.27 50.28 -8.51
CA ILE A 7 3.90 51.09 -9.57
C ILE A 7 5.37 50.71 -9.70
N LYS A 8 6.08 50.57 -8.57
CA LYS A 8 7.47 50.10 -8.57
C LYS A 8 7.62 48.70 -9.18
N PHE A 9 6.74 47.77 -8.84
CA PHE A 9 6.72 46.44 -9.46
C PHE A 9 6.49 46.49 -10.97
N ARG A 10 5.55 47.32 -11.44
CA ARG A 10 5.34 47.52 -12.89
C ARG A 10 6.63 47.96 -13.56
N ASP A 11 7.26 49.00 -13.04
CA ASP A 11 8.46 49.60 -13.66
C ASP A 11 9.62 48.58 -13.71
N GLU A 12 9.79 47.79 -12.64
CA GLU A 12 10.75 46.69 -12.59
C GLU A 12 10.40 45.56 -13.57
N PHE A 13 9.13 45.19 -13.68
CA PHE A 13 8.65 44.14 -14.58
C PHE A 13 8.82 44.55 -16.06
N GLU A 14 8.54 45.80 -16.39
CA GLU A 14 8.77 46.37 -17.72
C GLU A 14 10.26 46.42 -18.05
N ALA A 15 11.11 46.85 -17.12
CA ALA A 15 12.55 46.91 -17.34
C ALA A 15 13.19 45.52 -17.56
N VAL A 16 12.69 44.49 -16.88
CA VAL A 16 13.26 43.13 -16.94
C VAL A 16 12.68 42.29 -18.08
N TYR A 17 11.37 42.39 -18.31
CA TYR A 17 10.65 41.51 -19.24
C TYR A 17 10.12 42.24 -20.49
N GLY A 18 10.21 43.57 -20.56
CA GLY A 18 9.75 44.36 -21.71
C GLY A 18 8.23 44.42 -21.85
N ILE A 19 7.47 44.07 -20.80
CA ILE A 19 6.01 44.03 -20.82
C ILE A 19 5.48 45.33 -20.21
N HIS A 20 4.88 46.18 -21.03
CA HIS A 20 4.26 47.43 -20.58
C HIS A 20 2.84 47.17 -20.07
N ILE A 21 2.57 47.50 -18.82
CA ILE A 21 1.26 47.34 -18.16
C ILE A 21 0.75 48.70 -17.74
N SER A 22 -0.50 49.03 -18.06
CA SER A 22 -1.07 50.32 -17.67
C SER A 22 -1.19 50.44 -16.15
N GLU A 23 -0.98 51.64 -15.62
CA GLU A 23 -1.05 51.92 -14.18
C GLU A 23 -2.45 51.72 -13.58
N ASN A 24 -3.47 51.76 -14.44
CA ASN A 24 -4.88 51.54 -14.11
C ASN A 24 -5.37 50.15 -14.55
N ASP A 25 -4.48 49.26 -14.97
CA ASP A 25 -4.86 47.92 -15.40
C ASP A 25 -5.38 47.10 -14.21
N GLU A 26 -6.57 46.53 -14.35
CA GLU A 26 -7.22 45.69 -13.34
C GLU A 26 -6.39 44.43 -13.03
N LEU A 27 -5.50 44.03 -13.95
CA LEU A 27 -4.63 42.86 -13.80
C LEU A 27 -3.37 43.13 -13.00
N LEU A 28 -2.95 44.40 -12.84
CA LEU A 28 -1.70 44.75 -12.15
C LEU A 28 -1.63 44.26 -10.69
N PRO A 29 -2.70 44.37 -9.86
CA PRO A 29 -2.71 43.83 -8.50
C PRO A 29 -2.59 42.30 -8.47
N ILE A 30 -3.23 41.61 -9.43
CA ILE A 30 -3.21 40.15 -9.53
C ILE A 30 -1.81 39.67 -9.92
N LEU A 31 -1.21 40.30 -10.93
CA LEU A 31 0.13 39.96 -11.39
C LEU A 31 1.18 40.17 -10.30
N HIS A 32 1.10 41.30 -9.58
CA HIS A 32 1.95 41.56 -8.43
C HIS A 32 1.82 40.47 -7.36
N PHE A 33 0.58 40.09 -7.01
CA PHE A 33 0.32 39.07 -6.01
C PHE A 33 0.90 37.70 -6.42
N VAL A 34 0.58 37.24 -7.64
CA VAL A 34 1.08 35.96 -8.15
C VAL A 34 2.60 35.94 -8.20
N PHE A 35 3.23 37.01 -8.70
CA PHE A 35 4.69 37.09 -8.79
C PHE A 35 5.33 37.04 -7.41
N HIS A 36 4.79 37.79 -6.44
CA HIS A 36 5.30 37.78 -5.07
C HIS A 36 5.14 36.41 -4.41
N SER A 37 3.98 35.76 -4.56
CA SER A 37 3.75 34.42 -4.02
C SER A 37 4.66 33.38 -4.65
N VAL A 38 4.90 33.44 -5.96
CA VAL A 38 5.83 32.52 -6.64
C VAL A 38 7.27 32.77 -6.18
N LYS A 39 7.65 34.03 -6.00
CA LYS A 39 8.98 34.39 -5.48
C LYS A 39 9.20 33.87 -4.06
N GLU A 40 8.25 34.08 -3.15
CA GLU A 40 8.30 33.56 -1.78
C GLU A 40 8.39 32.02 -1.76
N VAL A 41 7.64 31.33 -2.62
CA VAL A 41 7.70 29.87 -2.73
C VAL A 41 9.07 29.41 -3.23
N ASN A 42 9.64 30.07 -4.24
CA ASN A 42 10.97 29.73 -4.75
C ASN A 42 12.07 30.00 -3.72
N GLU A 43 12.00 31.11 -2.99
CA GLU A 43 12.92 31.40 -1.89
C GLU A 43 12.79 30.38 -0.74
N SER A 44 11.57 29.91 -0.45
CA SER A 44 11.32 28.85 0.52
C SER A 44 11.89 27.50 0.05
N ARG A 45 11.74 27.16 -1.24
CA ARG A 45 12.33 25.96 -1.84
C ARG A 45 13.86 25.99 -1.78
N ALA A 46 14.49 27.13 -2.12
CA ALA A 46 15.94 27.27 -2.03
C ALA A 46 16.45 27.08 -0.58
N LYS A 47 15.71 27.58 0.42
CA LYS A 47 16.02 27.34 1.84
C LYS A 47 15.83 25.87 2.25
N GLN A 48 14.82 25.19 1.71
CA GLN A 48 14.60 23.77 1.97
C GLN A 48 15.70 22.91 1.33
N GLU A 49 16.14 23.25 0.12
CA GLU A 49 17.25 22.57 -0.55
C GLU A 49 18.58 22.75 0.20
N SER A 50 18.86 23.95 0.72
CA SER A 50 20.07 24.18 1.53
C SER A 50 20.04 23.36 2.83
N ILE A 51 18.88 23.30 3.50
CA ILE A 51 18.70 22.48 4.70
C ILE A 51 18.83 20.99 4.38
N LEU A 52 18.28 20.54 3.24
CA LEU A 52 18.40 19.16 2.79
C LEU A 52 19.86 18.80 2.49
N SER A 53 20.61 19.68 1.83
CA SER A 53 22.04 19.51 1.58
C SER A 53 22.83 19.42 2.89
N ASP A 54 22.55 20.30 3.85
CA ASP A 54 23.20 20.27 5.17
C ASP A 54 22.84 19.00 5.95
N LEU A 55 21.60 18.53 5.86
CA LEU A 55 21.18 17.26 6.46
C LEU A 55 21.85 16.06 5.78
N ILE A 56 22.00 16.06 4.46
CA ILE A 56 22.71 15.01 3.72
C ILE A 56 24.19 14.98 4.11
N ASN A 57 24.82 16.15 4.30
CA ASN A 57 26.21 16.26 4.73
C ASN A 57 26.39 15.84 6.21
N LYS A 58 25.38 16.06 7.05
CA LYS A 58 25.37 15.67 8.46
C LYS A 58 25.05 14.19 8.66
N ILE A 59 24.33 13.57 7.72
CA ILE A 59 24.19 12.11 7.63
C ILE A 59 25.57 11.58 7.23
N ASN A 60 26.36 11.23 8.24
CA ASN A 60 27.66 10.62 8.15
C ASN A 60 27.52 9.28 7.37
N ARG A 61 27.54 9.35 6.03
CA ARG A 61 27.51 8.16 5.20
C ARG A 61 28.77 7.37 5.57
N PRO A 62 28.67 6.09 5.96
CA PRO A 62 29.85 5.27 6.12
C PRO A 62 30.55 5.20 4.76
N VAL A 63 31.61 5.98 4.59
CA VAL A 63 32.47 5.91 3.41
C VAL A 63 33.32 4.66 3.59
N TYR A 64 32.93 3.59 2.90
CA TYR A 64 33.70 2.37 2.88
C TYR A 64 34.93 2.57 1.99
N ASN A 65 36.08 2.85 2.62
CA ASN A 65 37.36 2.86 1.93
C ASN A 65 37.80 1.41 1.71
N PHE A 66 37.49 0.86 0.53
CA PHE A 66 37.96 -0.46 0.13
C PHE A 66 39.39 -0.38 -0.41
N ALA A 67 40.26 -1.32 -0.05
CA ALA A 67 41.55 -1.44 -0.73
C ALA A 67 41.33 -1.84 -2.21
N PRO A 68 42.29 -1.56 -3.11
CA PRO A 68 42.16 -1.91 -4.52
C PRO A 68 41.92 -3.42 -4.66
N GLY A 69 40.75 -3.80 -5.20
CA GLY A 69 40.38 -5.21 -5.41
C GLY A 69 39.53 -5.85 -4.31
N GLU A 70 39.12 -5.14 -3.25
CA GLU A 70 38.26 -5.71 -2.19
C GLU A 70 36.77 -5.37 -2.34
N ALA A 71 36.43 -4.35 -3.14
CA ALA A 71 35.05 -3.87 -3.30
C ALA A 71 34.07 -4.95 -3.80
N TRP A 72 34.53 -5.89 -4.63
CA TRP A 72 33.69 -6.97 -5.15
C TRP A 72 33.25 -7.96 -4.07
N GLN A 73 34.09 -8.18 -3.04
CA GLN A 73 33.76 -9.09 -1.94
C GLN A 73 32.59 -8.55 -1.12
N PHE A 74 32.54 -7.24 -0.92
CA PHE A 74 31.43 -6.59 -0.23
C PHE A 74 30.12 -6.70 -1.04
N GLN A 75 30.18 -6.51 -2.35
CA GLN A 75 29.03 -6.68 -3.25
C GLN A 75 28.51 -8.12 -3.25
N VAL A 76 29.41 -9.10 -3.29
CA VAL A 76 29.05 -10.52 -3.23
C VAL A 76 28.44 -10.86 -1.88
N ALA A 77 29.06 -10.44 -0.77
CA ALA A 77 28.55 -10.69 0.58
C ALA A 77 27.16 -10.06 0.80
N ALA A 78 26.94 -8.84 0.31
CA ALA A 78 25.63 -8.19 0.36
C ALA A 78 24.58 -8.96 -0.45
N SER A 79 24.93 -9.36 -1.68
CA SER A 79 24.03 -10.13 -2.55
C SER A 79 23.66 -11.48 -1.95
N LEU A 80 24.64 -12.16 -1.35
CA LEU A 80 24.44 -13.46 -0.70
C LEU A 80 23.49 -13.34 0.49
N LYS A 81 23.61 -12.29 1.32
CA LYS A 81 22.69 -12.03 2.44
C LYS A 81 21.25 -11.88 1.96
N TRP A 82 21.03 -11.10 0.91
CA TRP A 82 19.69 -10.90 0.35
C TRP A 82 19.12 -12.18 -0.27
N LEU A 83 19.97 -12.98 -0.91
CA LEU A 83 19.59 -14.28 -1.44
C LEU A 83 19.14 -15.24 -0.32
N PHE A 84 19.88 -15.31 0.78
CA PHE A 84 19.49 -16.10 1.95
C PHE A 84 18.18 -15.65 2.57
N ILE A 85 17.97 -14.33 2.71
CA ILE A 85 16.71 -13.77 3.21
C ILE A 85 15.56 -14.14 2.27
N GLY A 86 15.74 -13.98 0.96
CA GLY A 86 14.72 -14.32 -0.04
C GLY A 86 14.33 -15.80 -0.02
N ILE A 87 15.32 -16.70 0.05
CA ILE A 87 15.08 -18.15 0.17
C ILE A 87 14.35 -18.46 1.48
N SER A 88 14.74 -17.83 2.59
CA SER A 88 14.11 -18.06 3.89
C SER A 88 12.63 -17.67 3.85
N ILE A 89 12.32 -16.50 3.30
CA ILE A 89 10.93 -16.03 3.13
C ILE A 89 10.13 -17.02 2.27
N ALA A 90 10.70 -17.48 1.15
CA ALA A 90 10.04 -18.44 0.27
C ALA A 90 9.76 -19.77 0.98
N LEU A 91 10.71 -20.28 1.77
CA LEU A 91 10.54 -21.50 2.57
C LEU A 91 9.45 -21.34 3.63
N PHE A 92 9.43 -20.23 4.37
CA PHE A 92 8.38 -19.97 5.36
C PHE A 92 7.00 -19.84 4.70
N ALA A 93 6.91 -19.14 3.57
CA ALA A 93 5.65 -19.03 2.82
C ALA A 93 5.17 -20.40 2.33
N TRP A 94 6.07 -21.25 1.85
CA TRP A 94 5.74 -22.62 1.43
C TRP A 94 5.21 -23.47 2.58
N VAL A 95 5.89 -23.44 3.74
CA VAL A 95 5.46 -24.17 4.94
C VAL A 95 4.09 -23.67 5.42
N ALA A 96 3.90 -22.35 5.48
CA ALA A 96 2.63 -21.75 5.86
C ALA A 96 1.50 -22.15 4.90
N PHE A 97 1.77 -22.14 3.59
CA PHE A 97 0.80 -22.55 2.57
C PHE A 97 0.42 -24.04 2.70
N LYS A 98 1.41 -24.92 2.90
CA LYS A 98 1.16 -26.35 3.13
C LYS A 98 0.32 -26.60 4.38
N TRP A 99 0.65 -25.91 5.48
CA TRP A 99 -0.09 -26.04 6.73
C TRP A 99 -1.53 -25.54 6.60
N TRP A 100 -1.72 -24.39 5.95
CA TRP A 100 -3.04 -23.85 5.66
C TRP A 100 -3.87 -24.80 4.78
N SER A 101 -3.28 -25.31 3.69
CA SER A 101 -3.93 -26.27 2.79
C SER A 101 -4.38 -27.53 3.54
N ALA A 102 -3.50 -28.11 4.35
CA ALA A 102 -3.81 -29.34 5.09
C ALA A 102 -4.95 -29.15 6.10
N ASN A 103 -5.02 -27.99 6.77
CA ASN A 103 -6.10 -27.71 7.70
C ASN A 103 -7.43 -27.45 6.99
N ASN A 104 -7.41 -26.76 5.85
CA ASN A 104 -8.62 -26.48 5.09
C ASN A 104 -9.23 -27.77 4.51
N ASP A 105 -8.39 -28.71 4.05
CA ASP A 105 -8.83 -30.04 3.60
C ASP A 105 -9.45 -30.86 4.75
N LEU A 106 -8.89 -30.76 5.96
CA LEU A 106 -9.42 -31.43 7.15
C LEU A 106 -10.75 -30.83 7.61
N ASP A 107 -10.90 -29.50 7.55
CA ASP A 107 -12.14 -28.82 7.91
C ASP A 107 -13.26 -29.13 6.90
N GLU A 108 -12.93 -29.22 5.61
CA GLU A 108 -13.88 -29.64 4.58
C GLU A 108 -14.30 -31.11 4.76
N ALA A 109 -13.34 -32.01 5.03
CA ALA A 109 -13.62 -33.41 5.33
C ALA A 109 -14.48 -33.56 6.60
N ARG A 110 -14.19 -32.80 7.67
CA ARG A 110 -14.98 -32.79 8.91
C ARG A 110 -16.39 -32.26 8.68
N ARG A 111 -16.56 -31.23 7.85
CA ARG A 111 -17.88 -30.70 7.47
C ARG A 111 -18.71 -31.75 6.73
N ILE A 112 -18.09 -32.49 5.80
CA ILE A 112 -18.76 -33.56 5.06
C ILE A 112 -19.19 -34.68 6.02
N ILE A 113 -18.30 -35.13 6.92
CA ILE A 113 -18.61 -36.17 7.91
C ILE A 113 -19.73 -35.74 8.87
N GLN A 114 -19.70 -34.51 9.38
CA GLN A 114 -20.77 -34.00 10.25
C GLN A 114 -22.10 -33.88 9.50
N SER A 115 -22.06 -33.48 8.23
CA SER A 115 -23.27 -33.42 7.40
C SER A 115 -23.84 -34.82 7.13
N SER A 116 -23.00 -35.82 6.87
CA SER A 116 -23.43 -37.19 6.64
C SER A 116 -23.94 -37.87 7.92
N GLU A 117 -23.33 -37.60 9.08
CA GLU A 117 -23.81 -38.08 10.39
C GLU A 117 -25.18 -37.48 10.76
N ARG A 118 -25.38 -36.18 10.46
CA ARG A 118 -26.68 -35.52 10.63
C ARG A 118 -27.73 -36.07 9.67
N ILE A 119 -27.38 -36.29 8.40
CA ILE A 119 -28.30 -36.88 7.42
C ILE A 119 -28.64 -38.32 7.81
N ASN A 120 -27.66 -39.14 8.18
CA ASN A 120 -27.88 -40.52 8.59
C ASN A 120 -28.71 -40.64 9.87
N SER A 121 -28.50 -39.78 10.87
CA SER A 121 -29.33 -39.79 12.08
C SER A 121 -30.77 -39.38 11.81
N HIS A 122 -31.02 -38.41 10.94
CA HIS A 122 -32.37 -38.05 10.50
C HIS A 122 -33.04 -39.15 9.66
N LEU A 123 -32.29 -39.80 8.75
CA LEU A 123 -32.82 -40.89 7.94
C LEU A 123 -33.14 -42.12 8.79
N LEU A 124 -32.22 -42.54 9.68
CA LEU A 124 -32.42 -43.68 10.57
C LEU A 124 -33.61 -43.49 11.53
N LYS A 125 -33.85 -42.26 12.00
CA LYS A 125 -34.99 -41.94 12.86
C LYS A 125 -36.34 -42.04 12.14
N ASN A 126 -36.35 -41.84 10.82
CA ASN A 126 -37.54 -41.89 9.98
C ASN A 126 -37.71 -43.23 9.25
N THR A 127 -36.83 -44.21 9.52
CA THR A 127 -36.98 -45.56 9.02
C THR A 127 -37.96 -46.33 9.90
N LYS A 128 -39.10 -46.75 9.33
CA LYS A 128 -40.02 -47.69 9.99
C LYS A 128 -39.93 -49.06 9.33
N LYS A 129 -40.25 -50.09 10.10
CA LYS A 129 -40.25 -51.48 9.68
C LYS A 129 -41.69 -51.96 9.51
N ASP A 130 -42.00 -52.52 8.34
CA ASP A 130 -43.31 -53.11 8.07
C ASP A 130 -43.50 -54.44 8.82
N ALA A 131 -44.74 -54.91 8.88
CA ALA A 131 -45.09 -56.23 9.44
C ALA A 131 -44.36 -57.39 8.73
N ASP A 132 -44.07 -57.23 7.44
CA ASP A 132 -43.31 -58.19 6.63
C ASP A 132 -41.78 -58.02 6.76
N GLY A 133 -41.33 -57.09 7.59
CA GLY A 133 -39.93 -56.89 7.94
C GLY A 133 -39.11 -56.02 6.99
N PHE A 134 -39.72 -55.48 5.93
CA PHE A 134 -39.07 -54.51 5.04
C PHE A 134 -38.93 -53.14 5.73
N MET A 135 -37.78 -52.50 5.55
CA MET A 135 -37.52 -51.16 6.07
C MET A 135 -37.77 -50.12 4.98
N PHE A 136 -38.56 -49.09 5.29
CA PHE A 136 -38.79 -47.97 4.38
C PHE A 136 -38.67 -46.63 5.11
N LEU A 137 -38.26 -45.60 4.36
CA LEU A 137 -38.16 -44.23 4.84
C LEU A 137 -39.53 -43.57 4.73
N GLU A 138 -40.13 -43.22 5.86
CA GLU A 138 -41.42 -42.57 5.89
C GLU A 138 -41.25 -41.04 5.81
N PHE A 139 -41.54 -40.45 4.65
CA PHE A 139 -41.47 -39.00 4.44
C PHE A 139 -42.77 -38.24 4.82
N THR A 140 -43.79 -38.95 5.33
CA THR A 140 -45.12 -38.39 5.61
C THR A 140 -45.16 -37.44 6.81
N GLU A 141 -44.16 -37.45 7.69
CA GLU A 141 -44.07 -36.54 8.85
C GLU A 141 -43.46 -35.16 8.49
N ALA A 142 -42.91 -34.98 7.29
CA ALA A 142 -42.35 -33.71 6.81
C ALA A 142 -43.43 -32.75 6.27
N LYS A 143 -44.65 -32.78 6.82
CA LYS A 143 -45.72 -31.82 6.52
C LYS A 143 -46.11 -31.08 7.79
N GLY A 144 -45.26 -30.14 8.21
CA GLY A 144 -45.61 -29.22 9.29
C GLY A 144 -44.44 -28.54 9.98
N ILE A 145 -43.81 -27.57 9.31
CA ILE A 145 -43.22 -26.42 10.01
C ILE A 145 -43.83 -25.19 9.36
N ARG A 146 -44.80 -24.59 10.08
CA ARG A 146 -45.17 -23.18 9.95
C ARG A 146 -44.34 -22.41 10.98
#